data_AF-A0A919TE19-F1
#
_entry.id   AF-A0A919TE19-F1
#
_cell.length_a   1.000
_cell.length_b   1.000
_cell.length_c   1.000
_cell.angle_alpha   90.00
_cell.angle_beta   90.00
_cell.angle_gamma   90.00
#
_symmetry.space_group_name_H-M   'P 1'
#
loop_
_entity.id
_entity.type
_entity.pdbx_description
1 polymer ?
#
loop_
_entity_poly.entity_id
_entity_poly.type
_entity_poly.pdbx_seq_one_letter_code
_entity_poly.pdbx_strand_id
1 'polypeptide(L)'
;MEPLAAVSFATTGASRAPGWQAQVRIDYAINKVAQTHRGQSEDTVAQAIHDQLRALGVVPNGRKVAEYATAISALPQLPPNNK
;
A
#
# COMPACT_ATOMS: atom_id res chain seq x y z
N MET A 1 12.44 17.50 9.47
CA MET A 1 11.43 16.43 9.53
C MET A 1 10.31 16.84 8.60
N GLU A 2 10.32 16.36 7.36
CA GLU A 2 9.22 16.62 6.44
C GLU A 2 7.99 15.81 6.88
N PRO A 3 6.81 16.43 7.01
CA PRO A 3 5.60 15.72 7.35
C PRO A 3 5.29 14.72 6.22
N LEU A 4 5.19 13.44 6.58
CA LEU A 4 4.67 12.39 5.72
C LEU A 4 3.38 12.91 5.08
N ALA A 5 3.36 12.99 3.75
CA ALA A 5 2.27 13.54 2.96
C ALA A 5 0.92 13.11 3.56
N ALA A 6 0.21 14.09 4.13
CA ALA A 6 -1.14 13.87 4.62
C ALA A 6 -1.93 13.28 3.45
N VAL A 7 -2.49 12.09 3.65
CA VAL A 7 -3.48 11.54 2.73
C VAL A 7 -4.62 12.56 2.71
N SER A 8 -4.63 13.41 1.68
CA SER A 8 -5.58 14.51 1.53
C SER A 8 -6.99 13.94 1.37
N PHE A 9 -7.70 13.77 2.49
CA PHE A 9 -9.14 13.53 2.50
C PHE A 9 -9.95 14.78 2.09
N ALA A 10 -9.28 15.90 1.82
CA ALA A 10 -9.88 17.13 1.35
C ALA A 10 -10.06 17.11 -0.18
N THR A 11 -11.12 16.45 -0.64
CA THR A 11 -11.82 16.86 -1.88
C THR A 11 -13.19 17.39 -1.48
N THR A 12 -13.19 18.61 -0.95
CA THR A 12 -14.39 19.45 -0.86
C THR A 12 -14.92 19.67 -2.28
N GLY A 13 -15.96 18.91 -2.65
CA GLY A 13 -16.81 19.21 -3.82
C GLY A 13 -16.71 18.29 -5.05
N ALA A 14 -15.99 17.17 -5.01
CA ALA A 14 -15.92 16.25 -6.17
C ALA A 14 -16.81 15.02 -5.96
N SER A 15 -17.79 14.82 -6.84
CA SER A 15 -18.51 13.55 -6.97
C SER A 15 -17.51 12.41 -7.04
N ARG A 16 -17.55 11.49 -6.07
CA ARG A 16 -16.56 10.41 -5.99
C ARG A 16 -16.68 9.56 -7.26
N ALA A 17 -15.60 9.46 -8.03
CA ALA A 17 -15.59 8.74 -9.29
C ALA A 17 -16.06 7.28 -9.09
N PRO A 18 -16.76 6.68 -10.06
CA PRO A 18 -17.07 5.26 -10.02
C PRO A 18 -15.81 4.43 -9.71
N GLY A 19 -15.90 3.54 -8.72
CA GLY A 19 -14.76 2.72 -8.29
C GLY A 19 -13.86 3.33 -7.19
N TRP A 20 -14.14 4.53 -6.68
CA TRP A 20 -13.35 5.15 -5.62
C TRP A 20 -13.24 4.28 -4.34
N GLN A 21 -14.28 3.53 -4.00
CA GLN A 21 -14.26 2.60 -2.86
C GLN A 21 -13.22 1.49 -3.06
N ALA A 22 -13.06 1.00 -4.30
CA ALA A 22 -12.06 -0.01 -4.62
C ALA A 22 -10.64 0.58 -4.51
N GLN A 23 -10.44 1.83 -4.95
CA GLN A 23 -9.17 2.53 -4.80
C GLN A 23 -8.77 2.66 -3.33
N VAL A 24 -9.67 3.13 -2.46
CA VAL A 24 -9.40 3.23 -1.01
C VAL A 24 -9.02 1.89 -0.38
N ARG A 25 -9.66 0.79 -0.80
CA ARG A 25 -9.33 -0.56 -0.31
C ARG A 25 -7.97 -1.04 -0.79
N ILE A 26 -7.61 -0.76 -2.04
CA ILE A 26 -6.29 -1.05 -2.59
C ILE A 26 -5.23 -0.25 -1.83
N ASP A 27 -5.43 1.05 -1.65
CA ASP A 27 -4.51 1.92 -0.90
C ASP A 27 -4.32 1.41 0.53
N TYR A 28 -5.40 0.99 1.20
CA TYR A 28 -5.33 0.40 2.52
C TYR A 28 -4.50 -0.89 2.54
N ALA A 29 -4.69 -1.79 1.59
CA ALA A 29 -3.92 -3.03 1.49
C ALA A 29 -2.42 -2.77 1.29
N ILE A 30 -2.07 -1.86 0.38
CA ILE A 30 -0.67 -1.47 0.14
C ILE A 30 -0.08 -0.84 1.40
N ASN A 31 -0.80 0.07 2.06
CA ASN A 31 -0.33 0.68 3.32
C ASN A 31 -0.13 -0.35 4.44
N LYS A 32 -1.00 -1.37 4.52
CA LYS A 32 -0.86 -2.46 5.50
C LYS A 32 0.37 -3.32 5.23
N VAL A 33 0.64 -3.69 3.97
CA VAL A 33 1.88 -4.41 3.61
C VAL A 33 3.09 -3.53 3.89
N ALA A 34 3.00 -2.26 3.50
CA ALA A 34 4.02 -1.28 3.78
C ALA A 34 4.24 -1.08 5.28
N GLN A 35 3.34 -1.43 6.20
CA GLN A 35 3.59 -1.37 7.65
C GLN A 35 4.25 -2.64 8.20
N THR A 36 3.95 -3.78 7.61
CA THR A 36 4.29 -5.11 8.15
C THR A 36 5.53 -5.73 7.52
N HIS A 37 5.85 -5.36 6.27
CA HIS A 37 6.92 -5.98 5.47
C HIS A 37 8.03 -4.97 5.06
N ARG A 38 8.15 -3.83 5.76
CA ARG A 38 9.22 -2.84 5.52
C ARG A 38 10.59 -3.48 5.65
N GLY A 39 11.51 -3.15 4.76
CA GLY A 39 12.88 -3.65 4.83
C GLY A 39 13.01 -5.17 4.68
N GLN A 40 11.96 -5.85 4.21
CA GLN A 40 12.05 -7.24 3.76
C GLN A 40 12.44 -7.30 2.28
N SER A 41 12.74 -8.49 1.77
CA SER A 41 13.07 -8.69 0.36
C SER A 41 11.90 -8.33 -0.55
N GLU A 42 12.22 -7.81 -1.74
CA GLU A 42 11.22 -7.43 -2.75
C GLU A 42 10.27 -8.57 -3.09
N ASP A 43 10.77 -9.79 -3.24
CA ASP A 43 9.95 -10.98 -3.51
C ASP A 43 8.91 -11.24 -2.41
N THR A 44 9.31 -11.07 -1.14
CA THR A 44 8.41 -11.29 0.00
C THR A 44 7.33 -10.22 0.05
N VAL A 45 7.71 -8.96 -0.19
CA VAL A 45 6.76 -7.85 -0.25
C VAL A 45 5.81 -7.99 -1.44
N ALA A 46 6.31 -8.36 -2.61
CA ALA A 46 5.52 -8.57 -3.82
C ALA A 46 4.45 -9.66 -3.62
N GLN A 47 4.83 -10.77 -2.98
CA GLN A 47 3.89 -11.84 -2.65
C GLN A 47 2.83 -11.37 -1.65
N ALA A 48 3.21 -10.65 -0.59
CA ALA A 48 2.28 -10.11 0.38
C ALA A 48 1.27 -9.12 -0.24
N ILE A 49 1.72 -8.27 -1.16
CA ILE A 49 0.84 -7.39 -1.94
C ILE A 49 -0.13 -8.22 -2.78
N HIS A 50 0.38 -9.23 -3.48
CA HIS A 50 -0.44 -10.09 -4.34
C HIS A 50 -1.58 -10.75 -3.56
N ASP A 51 -1.28 -11.32 -2.38
CA ASP A 51 -2.26 -11.97 -1.52
C ASP A 51 -3.32 -10.98 -0.99
N GLN A 52 -2.91 -9.79 -0.52
CA GLN A 52 -3.85 -8.79 -0.04
C GLN A 52 -4.79 -8.27 -1.14
N LEU A 53 -4.25 -8.02 -2.35
CA LEU A 53 -5.07 -7.56 -3.47
C LEU A 53 -6.05 -8.65 -3.95
N ARG A 54 -5.61 -9.92 -3.99
CA ARG A 54 -6.47 -11.05 -4.31
C ARG A 54 -7.60 -11.22 -3.28
N ALA A 55 -7.32 -11.04 -1.99
CA ALA A 55 -8.33 -11.09 -0.93
C ALA A 55 -9.43 -10.01 -1.09
N LEU A 56 -9.11 -8.90 -1.75
CA LEU A 56 -10.05 -7.83 -2.09
C LEU A 56 -10.81 -8.07 -3.41
N GLY A 57 -10.56 -9.19 -4.09
CA GLY A 57 -11.13 -9.49 -5.41
C GLY A 57 -10.50 -8.69 -6.56
N VAL A 58 -9.32 -8.07 -6.32
CA VAL A 58 -8.61 -7.27 -7.32
C VAL A 58 -7.57 -8.15 -8.02
N VAL A 59 -7.58 -8.14 -9.35
CA VAL A 59 -6.53 -8.80 -10.14
C VAL A 59 -5.27 -7.92 -10.11
N PRO A 60 -4.16 -8.37 -9.51
CA PRO A 60 -2.96 -7.55 -9.37
C PRO A 60 -2.29 -7.31 -10.73
N ASN A 61 -1.93 -6.06 -11.02
CA ASN A 61 -1.07 -5.76 -12.16
C ASN A 61 0.39 -6.00 -11.76
N GLY A 62 1.04 -7.00 -12.36
CA GLY A 62 2.40 -7.40 -11.99
C GLY A 62 3.42 -6.27 -12.04
N ARG A 63 3.31 -5.34 -12.99
CA ARG A 63 4.20 -4.17 -13.07
C ARG A 63 4.02 -3.26 -11.84
N LYS A 64 2.78 -2.94 -11.49
CA LYS A 64 2.49 -2.09 -10.31
C LYS A 64 2.91 -2.77 -9.01
N VAL A 65 2.72 -4.10 -8.90
CA VAL A 65 3.15 -4.86 -7.73
C VAL A 65 4.66 -4.76 -7.54
N ALA A 66 5.43 -4.91 -8.62
CA ALA A 66 6.89 -4.76 -8.57
C ALA A 66 7.30 -3.34 -8.14
N GLU A 67 6.68 -2.30 -8.70
CA GLU A 67 6.93 -0.90 -8.33
C GLU A 67 6.69 -0.66 -6.83
N TYR A 68 5.57 -1.16 -6.28
CA TYR A 68 5.30 -1.05 -4.85
C TYR A 68 6.24 -1.90 -4.00
N ALA A 69 6.63 -3.09 -4.49
CA ALA A 69 7.54 -3.97 -3.77
C ALA A 69 8.92 -3.35 -3.61
N THR A 70 9.48 -2.77 -4.68
CA THR A 70 10.74 -2.02 -4.64
C THR A 70 10.65 -0.80 -3.73
N ALA A 71 9.53 -0.07 -3.77
CA ALA A 71 9.36 1.09 -2.90
C ALA A 71 9.28 0.71 -1.41
N ILE A 72 8.56 -0.37 -1.08
CA ILE A 72 8.36 -0.83 0.31
C ILE A 72 9.58 -1.55 0.87
N SER A 73 10.30 -2.33 0.05
CA SER A 73 11.55 -2.99 0.45
C SER A 73 12.64 -1.96 0.81
N ALA A 74 12.66 -0.83 0.10
CA ALA A 74 13.56 0.28 0.36
C ALA A 74 13.21 1.09 1.62
N LEU A 75 12.04 0.89 2.23
CA LEU A 75 11.68 1.59 3.46
C LEU A 75 12.50 1.06 4.65
N PRO A 76 12.96 1.94 5.55
CA PRO A 76 13.63 1.51 6.76
C PRO A 76 12.69 0.65 7.60
N GLN A 77 13.26 -0.41 8.20
CA GLN A 77 12.53 -1.22 9.17
C GLN A 77 12.07 -0.31 10.32
N LEU A 78 10.78 -0.35 10.61
CA LEU A 78 10.29 0.33 11.81
C LEU A 78 10.81 -0.45 13.03
N PRO A 79 11.19 0.26 14.11
CA PRO A 79 11.48 -0.41 15.37
C PRO A 79 10.26 -1.26 15.77
N PRO A 80 10.48 -2.45 16.36
CA PRO A 80 9.39 -3.30 16.81
C PRO A 80 8.45 -2.47 17.68
N ASN A 81 7.17 -2.46 17.30
CA ASN A 81 6.16 -1.73 18.04
C ASN A 81 5.90 -2.52 19.33
N ASN A 82 6.69 -2.26 20.37
CA ASN A 82 6.49 -2.79 21.71
C ASN A 82 5.19 -2.20 22.26
N LYS A 83 4.07 -2.87 21.98
CA LYS A 83 2.81 -2.69 22.72
C LYS A 83 2.72 -3.73 23.80
#